data_AF-A0A2N2E772-F1
#
_entry.id   AF-A0A2N2E772-F1
#
_cell.length_a   1.000
_cell.length_b   1.000
_cell.length_c   1.000
_cell.angle_alpha   90.00
_cell.angle_beta   90.00
_cell.angle_gamma   90.00
#
_symmetry.space_group_name_H-M   'P 1'
#
loop_
_entity.id
_entity.type
_entity.pdbx_description
1 polymer ?
#
loop_
_entity_poly.entity_id
_entity_poly.type
_entity_poly.pdbx_seq_one_letter_code
_entity_poly.pdbx_strand_id
1 'polypeptide(L)'
;MFELDDNDSLSIEGIEPMIVNVKNLDFLGRAKRLTVIAVVISAILCIGGIFFGIYQDNPLITAVWKGNDIVTLLVALPMILLAVKRMETTDRSHIVDLLIWLGGLWYLIYNYIFYVYGAAFNIFFLGYVAMVIFSTAALVFGLIHSSTRIDHFDDIRYSFKSISNFMFGFAMLLGLMWTLLAASYWFTQVVPIAITQTGHPTGVVFATDLIFLVFPLFMTAIFLRKGNKWAMFLTPVIMVKCCLYPLVFVAAGLLAYIETGVYDILTPIYLLFGFGCAWVLRVMILRLK
;
A
#
# COMPACT_ATOMS: atom_id res chain seq x y z
N MET A 1 -43.79 57.20 20.30
CA MET A 1 -44.58 56.28 19.46
C MET A 1 -44.05 56.40 18.05
N PHE A 2 -43.00 55.64 17.77
CA PHE A 2 -42.48 55.33 16.44
C PHE A 2 -41.98 53.91 16.60
N GLU A 3 -42.71 52.98 15.99
CA GLU A 3 -42.45 51.54 16.00
C GLU A 3 -41.07 51.27 15.37
N LEU A 4 -40.28 50.45 16.05
CA LEU A 4 -39.09 49.83 15.46
C LEU A 4 -39.58 48.64 14.63
N ASP A 5 -39.33 48.71 13.33
CA ASP A 5 -39.65 47.66 12.38
C ASP A 5 -38.63 46.51 12.54
N ASP A 6 -39.05 45.43 13.19
CA ASP A 6 -38.28 44.21 13.47
C ASP A 6 -38.11 43.33 12.21
N ASN A 7 -37.70 43.92 11.09
CA ASN A 7 -37.60 43.19 9.83
C ASN A 7 -36.39 43.51 8.94
N ASP A 8 -35.30 44.00 9.53
CA ASP A 8 -33.97 43.93 8.89
C ASP A 8 -33.39 42.52 9.05
N SER A 9 -34.05 41.55 8.40
CA SER A 9 -33.37 40.34 7.98
C SER A 9 -32.37 40.74 6.91
N LEU A 10 -31.11 40.91 7.31
CA LEU A 10 -29.96 40.93 6.41
C LEU A 10 -29.97 39.61 5.62
N SER A 11 -30.66 39.61 4.48
CA SER A 11 -30.53 38.57 3.49
C SER A 11 -29.10 38.63 2.99
N ILE A 12 -28.29 37.67 3.42
CA ILE A 12 -27.01 37.37 2.76
C ILE A 12 -27.38 36.67 1.44
N GLU A 13 -27.99 37.43 0.53
CA GLU A 13 -28.07 37.09 -0.89
C GLU A 13 -26.66 37.27 -1.46
N GLY A 14 -26.00 36.17 -1.82
CA GLY A 14 -24.75 36.25 -2.58
C GLY A 14 -23.68 35.22 -2.29
N ILE A 15 -23.89 34.30 -1.34
CA ILE A 15 -23.00 33.13 -1.19
C ILE A 15 -23.82 31.87 -1.44
N GLU A 16 -24.17 31.63 -2.70
CA GLU A 16 -24.37 30.24 -3.12
C GLU A 16 -23.09 29.49 -2.75
N PRO A 17 -23.15 28.40 -1.98
CA PRO A 17 -21.98 27.55 -1.83
C PRO A 17 -21.59 27.15 -3.24
N MET A 18 -20.37 27.50 -3.65
CA MET A 18 -19.73 26.99 -4.85
C MET A 18 -19.55 25.49 -4.62
N ILE A 19 -20.63 24.72 -4.76
CA ILE A 19 -20.62 23.28 -4.86
C ILE A 19 -19.98 23.05 -6.23
N VAL A 20 -18.64 23.02 -6.24
CA VAL A 20 -17.87 22.52 -7.37
C VAL A 20 -18.52 21.20 -7.74
N ASN A 21 -19.13 21.15 -8.91
CA ASN A 21 -19.83 19.96 -9.38
C ASN A 21 -18.80 18.87 -9.63
N VAL A 22 -18.48 18.10 -8.57
CA VAL A 22 -17.44 17.07 -8.53
C VAL A 22 -17.64 16.03 -9.63
N LYS A 23 -18.86 15.89 -10.18
CA LYS A 23 -19.18 15.01 -11.30
C LYS A 23 -18.40 15.31 -12.59
N ASN A 24 -17.88 16.53 -12.78
CA ASN A 24 -17.14 16.91 -14.00
C ASN A 24 -15.61 16.74 -13.89
N LEU A 25 -15.09 16.25 -12.77
CA LEU A 25 -13.66 16.01 -12.60
C LEU A 25 -13.29 14.60 -13.09
N ASP A 26 -12.46 14.53 -14.13
CA ASP A 26 -11.87 13.27 -14.62
C ASP A 26 -10.81 12.74 -13.64
N PHE A 27 -11.27 12.22 -12.50
CA PHE A 27 -10.41 11.62 -11.48
C PHE A 27 -9.66 10.41 -12.01
N LEU A 28 -10.30 9.60 -12.87
CA LEU A 28 -9.68 8.41 -13.43
C LEU A 28 -8.51 8.77 -14.35
N GLY A 29 -8.70 9.67 -15.31
CA GLY A 29 -7.61 10.08 -16.21
C GLY A 29 -6.49 10.84 -15.50
N ARG A 30 -6.80 11.60 -14.43
CA ARG A 30 -5.76 12.16 -13.55
C ARG A 30 -4.97 11.07 -12.82
N ALA A 31 -5.65 10.13 -12.19
CA ALA A 31 -5.02 9.03 -11.47
C ALA A 31 -4.15 8.15 -12.37
N LYS A 32 -4.61 7.86 -13.59
CA LYS A 32 -3.83 7.12 -14.60
C LYS A 32 -2.57 7.87 -15.02
N ARG A 33 -2.65 9.17 -15.31
CA ARG A 33 -1.48 9.99 -15.64
C ARG A 33 -0.44 9.99 -14.53
N LEU A 34 -0.88 10.17 -13.28
CA LEU A 34 0.00 10.10 -12.11
C LEU A 34 0.61 8.71 -11.93
N THR A 35 -0.15 7.64 -12.22
CA THR A 35 0.34 6.26 -12.20
C THR A 35 1.46 6.06 -13.23
N VAL A 36 1.29 6.55 -14.47
CA VAL A 36 2.32 6.44 -15.50
C VAL A 36 3.59 7.19 -15.09
N ILE A 37 3.45 8.40 -14.55
CA ILE A 37 4.59 9.17 -14.02
C ILE A 37 5.30 8.39 -12.91
N ALA A 38 4.55 7.86 -11.94
CA ALA A 38 5.09 7.05 -10.85
C ALA A 38 5.80 5.79 -11.38
N VAL A 39 5.25 5.11 -12.38
CA VAL A 39 5.89 3.92 -12.98
C VAL A 39 7.21 4.29 -13.66
N VAL A 40 7.26 5.39 -14.41
CA VAL A 40 8.50 5.84 -15.08
C VAL A 40 9.58 6.20 -14.05
N ILE A 41 9.22 6.99 -13.04
CA ILE A 41 10.14 7.36 -11.97
C ILE A 41 10.62 6.08 -11.26
N SER A 42 9.71 5.22 -10.84
CA SER A 42 10.04 3.95 -10.16
C SER A 42 10.98 3.08 -10.97
N ALA A 43 10.76 2.96 -12.29
CA ALA A 43 11.66 2.20 -13.16
C ALA A 43 13.07 2.78 -13.20
N ILE A 44 13.21 4.10 -13.31
CA ILE A 44 14.52 4.78 -13.26
C ILE A 44 15.21 4.52 -11.93
N LEU A 45 14.49 4.64 -10.82
CA LEU A 45 15.03 4.42 -9.47
C LEU A 45 15.48 2.97 -9.28
N CYS A 46 14.67 1.98 -9.67
CA CYS A 46 15.03 0.57 -9.53
C CYS A 46 16.21 0.19 -10.43
N ILE A 47 16.25 0.65 -11.70
CA ILE A 47 17.40 0.40 -12.58
C ILE A 47 18.66 1.04 -12.00
N GLY A 48 18.56 2.27 -11.52
CA GLY A 48 19.64 2.96 -10.82
C GLY A 48 20.15 2.20 -9.59
N GLY A 49 19.23 1.74 -8.75
CA GLY A 49 19.49 0.99 -7.53
C GLY A 49 20.21 -0.35 -7.77
N ILE A 50 19.78 -1.08 -8.80
CA ILE A 50 20.33 -2.39 -9.14
C ILE A 50 21.74 -2.27 -9.72
N PHE A 51 21.96 -1.34 -10.68
CA PHE A 51 23.16 -1.37 -11.52
C PHE A 51 24.24 -0.35 -11.18
N PHE A 52 23.92 0.73 -10.43
CA PHE A 52 24.85 1.86 -10.25
C PHE A 52 25.41 2.01 -8.83
N GLY A 53 25.19 1.03 -7.95
CA GLY A 53 25.82 1.00 -6.63
C GLY A 53 25.50 2.22 -5.75
N ILE A 54 24.27 2.73 -5.84
CA ILE A 54 23.87 3.98 -5.18
C ILE A 54 23.62 3.83 -3.67
N TYR A 55 23.35 2.61 -3.20
CA TYR A 55 22.99 2.34 -1.82
C TYR A 55 24.23 2.41 -0.94
N GLN A 56 24.15 3.21 0.12
CA GLN A 56 25.24 3.45 1.08
C GLN A 56 24.99 2.74 2.42
N ASP A 57 23.92 1.94 2.50
CA ASP A 57 23.56 1.17 3.67
C ASP A 57 24.54 0.01 3.90
N ASN A 58 24.43 -0.63 5.07
CA ASN A 58 25.20 -1.84 5.34
C ASN A 58 24.84 -2.97 4.32
N PRO A 59 25.69 -4.01 4.17
CA PRO A 59 25.50 -5.03 3.15
C PRO A 59 24.14 -5.74 3.22
N LEU A 60 23.65 -6.03 4.43
CA LEU A 60 22.35 -6.67 4.64
C LEU A 60 21.21 -5.83 4.05
N ILE A 61 21.20 -4.53 4.35
CA ILE A 61 20.15 -3.62 3.91
C ILE A 61 20.28 -3.27 2.42
N THR A 62 21.51 -3.16 1.91
CA THR A 62 21.75 -3.02 0.47
C THR A 62 21.19 -4.20 -0.33
N ALA A 63 21.35 -5.43 0.15
CA ALA A 63 20.75 -6.61 -0.47
C ALA A 63 19.20 -6.55 -0.45
N VAL A 64 18.61 -6.04 0.64
CA VAL A 64 17.16 -5.82 0.75
C VAL A 64 16.67 -4.80 -0.28
N TRP A 65 17.34 -3.65 -0.43
CA TRP A 65 16.96 -2.64 -1.43
C TRP A 65 17.04 -3.17 -2.86
N LYS A 66 18.12 -3.87 -3.21
CA LYS A 66 18.25 -4.49 -4.54
C LYS A 66 17.18 -5.55 -4.79
N GLY A 67 16.90 -6.41 -3.81
CA GLY A 67 15.85 -7.43 -3.93
C GLY A 67 14.47 -6.80 -4.14
N ASN A 68 14.22 -5.69 -3.45
CA ASN A 68 13.01 -4.90 -3.59
C ASN A 68 12.89 -4.23 -4.96
N ASP A 69 13.98 -3.63 -5.46
CA ASP A 69 14.01 -3.02 -6.79
C ASP A 69 13.73 -4.03 -7.89
N ILE A 70 14.29 -5.24 -7.80
CA ILE A 70 14.07 -6.33 -8.77
C ILE A 70 12.58 -6.70 -8.81
N VAL A 71 11.96 -6.92 -7.64
CA VAL A 71 10.54 -7.29 -7.56
C VAL A 71 9.64 -6.14 -8.01
N THR A 72 9.97 -4.91 -7.63
CA THR A 72 9.24 -3.72 -8.07
C THR A 72 9.27 -3.63 -9.59
N LEU A 73 10.46 -3.69 -10.19
CA LEU A 73 10.66 -3.52 -11.63
C LEU A 73 10.06 -4.67 -12.47
N LEU A 74 10.23 -5.92 -12.04
CA LEU A 74 9.86 -7.09 -12.83
C LEU A 74 8.44 -7.61 -12.55
N VAL A 75 7.87 -7.29 -11.39
CA VAL A 75 6.55 -7.82 -10.97
C VAL A 75 5.55 -6.69 -10.75
N ALA A 76 5.87 -5.73 -9.87
CA ALA A 76 4.89 -4.72 -9.46
C ALA A 76 4.54 -3.75 -10.60
N LEU A 77 5.54 -3.16 -11.27
CA LEU A 77 5.31 -2.20 -12.35
C LEU A 77 4.60 -2.82 -13.55
N PRO A 78 4.98 -4.00 -14.07
CA PRO A 78 4.24 -4.66 -15.14
C PRO A 78 2.81 -4.99 -14.75
N MET A 79 2.58 -5.47 -13.52
CA MET A 79 1.24 -5.75 -13.01
C MET A 79 0.36 -4.48 -12.99
N ILE A 80 0.89 -3.36 -12.51
CA ILE A 80 0.21 -2.06 -12.48
C ILE A 80 -0.16 -1.60 -13.89
N LEU A 81 0.80 -1.61 -14.83
CA LEU A 81 0.58 -1.18 -16.21
C LEU A 81 -0.44 -2.06 -16.93
N LEU A 82 -0.36 -3.38 -16.74
CA LEU A 82 -1.31 -4.33 -17.33
C LEU A 82 -2.73 -4.12 -16.77
N ALA A 83 -2.88 -3.85 -15.47
CA ALA A 83 -4.16 -3.54 -14.87
C ALA A 83 -4.76 -2.24 -15.48
N VAL A 84 -3.96 -1.18 -15.60
CA VAL A 84 -4.38 0.07 -16.23
C VAL A 84 -4.81 -0.13 -17.68
N LYS A 85 -4.02 -0.87 -18.47
CA LYS A 85 -4.31 -1.17 -19.88
C LYS A 85 -5.59 -1.99 -20.04
N ARG A 86 -5.80 -3.04 -19.24
CA ARG A 86 -7.01 -3.89 -19.34
C ARG A 86 -8.29 -3.17 -18.95
N MET A 87 -8.20 -2.16 -18.08
CA MET A 87 -9.33 -1.28 -17.76
C MET A 87 -9.79 -0.44 -18.97
N GLU A 88 -8.94 -0.22 -19.98
CA GLU A 88 -9.26 0.60 -21.17
C GLU A 88 -9.90 -0.18 -22.31
N THR A 89 -9.57 -1.46 -22.44
CA THR A 89 -10.00 -2.29 -23.57
C THR A 89 -11.34 -2.98 -23.36
N THR A 90 -11.91 -2.92 -22.16
CA THR A 90 -13.11 -3.67 -21.79
C THR A 90 -14.25 -2.71 -21.52
N ASP A 91 -15.35 -2.78 -22.30
CA ASP A 91 -16.54 -1.90 -22.18
C ASP A 91 -17.20 -1.92 -20.79
N ARG A 92 -16.83 -2.90 -19.95
CA ARG A 92 -17.04 -2.89 -18.51
C ARG A 92 -15.69 -3.05 -17.83
N SER A 93 -15.01 -1.92 -17.58
CA SER A 93 -13.80 -1.85 -16.75
C SER A 93 -13.87 -2.81 -15.56
N HIS A 94 -13.10 -3.89 -15.64
CA HIS A 94 -13.20 -5.04 -14.76
C HIS A 94 -12.82 -4.58 -13.34
N ILE A 95 -13.74 -4.69 -12.37
CA ILE A 95 -13.51 -4.28 -10.98
C ILE A 95 -12.21 -4.87 -10.42
N VAL A 96 -11.84 -6.08 -10.85
CA VAL A 96 -10.58 -6.74 -10.51
C VAL A 96 -9.35 -5.94 -10.93
N ASP A 97 -9.32 -5.38 -12.15
CA ASP A 97 -8.18 -4.59 -12.61
C ASP A 97 -8.06 -3.27 -11.85
N LEU A 98 -9.19 -2.65 -11.51
CA LEU A 98 -9.22 -1.49 -10.61
C LEU A 98 -8.61 -1.81 -9.24
N LEU A 99 -9.00 -2.95 -8.65
CA LEU A 99 -8.47 -3.39 -7.35
C LEU A 99 -6.98 -3.74 -7.40
N ILE A 100 -6.52 -4.39 -8.47
CA ILE A 100 -5.09 -4.70 -8.69
C ILE A 100 -4.28 -3.41 -8.83
N TRP A 101 -4.77 -2.45 -9.61
CA TRP A 101 -4.11 -1.17 -9.79
C TRP A 101 -4.01 -0.38 -8.48
N LEU A 102 -5.11 -0.26 -7.71
CA LEU A 102 -5.10 0.40 -6.41
C LEU A 102 -4.19 -0.32 -5.41
N GLY A 103 -4.18 -1.66 -5.41
CA GLY A 103 -3.29 -2.45 -4.57
C GLY A 103 -1.81 -2.26 -4.92
N GLY A 104 -1.50 -2.12 -6.22
CA GLY A 104 -0.16 -1.77 -6.69
C GLY A 104 0.27 -0.37 -6.28
N LEU A 105 -0.63 0.63 -6.37
CA LEU A 105 -0.35 1.98 -5.86
C LEU A 105 -0.12 1.98 -4.34
N TRP A 106 -0.90 1.20 -3.58
CA TRP A 106 -0.69 1.02 -2.14
C TRP A 106 0.65 0.37 -1.83
N TYR A 107 1.06 -0.63 -2.63
CA TYR A 107 2.40 -1.20 -2.56
C TYR A 107 3.47 -0.13 -2.80
N LEU A 108 3.36 0.71 -3.82
CA LEU A 108 4.35 1.77 -4.10
C LEU A 108 4.46 2.77 -2.94
N ILE A 109 3.35 3.22 -2.36
CA ILE A 109 3.37 4.14 -1.21
C ILE A 109 4.12 3.50 -0.05
N TYR A 110 3.71 2.30 0.36
CA TYR A 110 4.34 1.58 1.46
C TYR A 110 5.82 1.30 1.17
N ASN A 111 6.15 0.94 -0.08
CA ASN A 111 7.50 0.66 -0.50
C ASN A 111 8.40 1.89 -0.37
N TYR A 112 8.02 3.00 -1.01
CA TYR A 112 8.87 4.19 -1.04
C TYR A 112 8.94 4.93 0.30
N ILE A 113 8.02 4.71 1.24
CA ILE A 113 8.17 5.17 2.64
C ILE A 113 9.43 4.56 3.28
N PHE A 114 9.73 3.28 3.00
CA PHE A 114 10.97 2.67 3.48
C PHE A 114 12.22 3.33 2.89
N TYR A 115 12.19 3.71 1.61
CA TYR A 115 13.33 4.40 1.00
C TYR A 115 13.49 5.83 1.53
N VAL A 116 12.39 6.53 1.83
CA VAL A 116 12.44 7.91 2.38
C VAL A 116 13.02 7.94 3.80
N TYR A 117 12.66 6.97 4.65
CA TYR A 117 13.04 6.99 6.06
C TYR A 117 14.07 5.95 6.49
N GLY A 118 14.29 4.92 5.68
CA GLY A 118 15.17 3.79 5.99
C GLY A 118 16.45 3.75 5.18
N ALA A 119 16.44 4.17 3.90
CA ALA A 119 17.65 4.14 3.09
C ALA A 119 18.63 5.25 3.50
N ALA A 120 19.92 4.92 3.52
CA ALA A 120 20.98 5.91 3.65
C ALA A 120 20.88 6.98 2.56
N PHE A 121 21.14 8.24 2.92
CA PHE A 121 20.95 9.37 2.03
C PHE A 121 21.75 9.21 0.72
N ASN A 122 21.07 9.37 -0.42
CA ASN A 122 21.67 9.21 -1.73
C ASN A 122 20.97 10.10 -2.76
N ILE A 123 21.52 10.12 -3.97
CA ILE A 123 21.07 10.99 -5.08
C ILE A 123 19.60 10.81 -5.46
N PHE A 124 18.99 9.66 -5.14
CA PHE A 124 17.59 9.36 -5.46
C PHE A 124 16.59 9.79 -4.39
N PHE A 125 17.04 10.42 -3.30
CA PHE A 125 16.16 10.86 -2.21
C PHE A 125 14.91 11.61 -2.69
N LEU A 126 15.07 12.61 -3.57
CA LEU A 126 13.94 13.36 -4.12
C LEU A 126 13.02 12.50 -5.00
N GLY A 127 13.57 11.48 -5.65
CA GLY A 127 12.80 10.48 -6.40
C GLY A 127 11.92 9.64 -5.47
N TYR A 128 12.44 9.22 -4.31
CA TYR A 128 11.66 8.49 -3.31
C TYR A 128 10.50 9.34 -2.77
N VAL A 129 10.76 10.62 -2.47
CA VAL A 129 9.72 11.57 -2.04
C VAL A 129 8.67 11.77 -3.13
N ALA A 130 9.10 11.99 -4.38
CA ALA A 130 8.20 12.13 -5.51
C ALA A 130 7.31 10.89 -5.69
N MET A 131 7.87 9.69 -5.51
CA MET A 131 7.11 8.44 -5.57
C MET A 131 6.00 8.38 -4.52
N VAL A 132 6.28 8.74 -3.26
CA VAL A 132 5.25 8.78 -2.21
C VAL A 132 4.14 9.78 -2.60
N ILE A 133 4.49 10.97 -3.09
CA ILE A 133 3.52 11.99 -3.51
C ILE A 133 2.65 11.50 -4.68
N PHE A 134 3.26 11.07 -5.78
CA PHE A 134 2.54 10.69 -7.00
C PHE A 134 1.70 9.43 -6.81
N SER A 135 2.22 8.41 -6.12
CA SER A 135 1.46 7.20 -5.82
C SER A 135 0.30 7.46 -4.86
N THR A 136 0.48 8.32 -3.85
CA THR A 136 -0.61 8.73 -2.95
C THR A 136 -1.68 9.52 -3.68
N ALA A 137 -1.29 10.51 -4.48
CA ALA A 137 -2.24 11.30 -5.27
C ALA A 137 -3.01 10.43 -6.28
N ALA A 138 -2.33 9.50 -6.95
CA ALA A 138 -2.95 8.52 -7.83
C ALA A 138 -3.93 7.61 -7.08
N LEU A 139 -3.55 7.13 -5.90
CA LEU A 139 -4.40 6.27 -5.07
C LEU A 139 -5.65 7.01 -4.60
N VAL A 140 -5.51 8.25 -4.13
CA VAL A 140 -6.64 9.09 -3.68
C VAL A 140 -7.62 9.34 -4.81
N PHE A 141 -7.14 9.77 -5.99
CA PHE A 141 -8.02 9.96 -7.15
C PHE A 141 -8.66 8.65 -7.64
N GLY A 142 -7.91 7.54 -7.59
CA GLY A 142 -8.44 6.20 -7.89
C GLY A 142 -9.53 5.77 -6.91
N LEU A 143 -9.36 6.03 -5.62
CA LEU A 143 -10.35 5.73 -4.58
C LEU A 143 -11.61 6.57 -4.75
N ILE A 144 -11.46 7.88 -5.01
CA ILE A 144 -12.59 8.78 -5.29
C ILE A 144 -13.39 8.26 -6.49
N HIS A 145 -12.73 7.89 -7.58
CA HIS A 145 -13.42 7.29 -8.74
C HIS A 145 -14.14 5.99 -8.36
N SER A 146 -13.46 5.11 -7.62
CA SER A 146 -13.97 3.79 -7.26
C SER A 146 -15.18 3.80 -6.32
N SER A 147 -15.39 4.89 -5.58
CA SER A 147 -16.53 5.03 -4.65
C SER A 147 -17.88 4.80 -5.33
N THR A 148 -17.98 5.15 -6.62
CA THR A 148 -19.18 4.95 -7.46
C THR A 148 -19.42 3.50 -7.86
N ARG A 149 -18.49 2.59 -7.56
CA ARG A 149 -18.52 1.18 -8.01
C ARG A 149 -18.71 0.19 -6.86
N ILE A 150 -18.89 0.68 -5.64
CA ILE A 150 -19.02 -0.13 -4.43
C ILE A 150 -20.27 -1.00 -4.45
N ASP A 151 -21.28 -0.60 -5.22
CA ASP A 151 -22.51 -1.38 -5.36
C ASP A 151 -22.30 -2.73 -6.08
N HIS A 152 -21.14 -2.94 -6.74
CA HIS A 152 -20.77 -4.27 -7.26
C HIS A 152 -20.65 -5.34 -6.17
N PHE A 153 -20.55 -4.93 -4.90
CA PHE A 153 -20.40 -5.83 -3.76
C PHE A 153 -21.74 -6.17 -3.08
N ASP A 154 -22.86 -5.65 -3.57
CA ASP A 154 -24.18 -5.78 -2.94
C ASP A 154 -24.73 -7.20 -3.01
N ASP A 155 -24.48 -7.89 -4.11
CA ASP A 155 -24.99 -9.22 -4.37
C ASP A 155 -24.09 -10.33 -3.79
N ILE A 156 -22.95 -9.98 -3.18
CA ILE A 156 -21.99 -10.97 -2.68
C ILE A 156 -22.48 -11.58 -1.35
N ARG A 157 -23.23 -12.68 -1.46
CA ARG A 157 -23.69 -13.48 -0.31
C ARG A 157 -22.68 -14.59 0.02
N TYR A 158 -21.52 -14.22 0.57
CA TYR A 158 -20.48 -15.15 1.00
C TYR A 158 -20.11 -14.96 2.47
N SER A 159 -19.78 -16.06 3.16
CA SER A 159 -19.28 -16.00 4.53
C SER A 159 -17.80 -15.62 4.55
N PHE A 160 -17.50 -14.37 4.87
CA PHE A 160 -16.12 -13.86 4.95
C PHE A 160 -15.38 -14.27 6.24
N LYS A 161 -15.90 -15.23 7.02
CA LYS A 161 -15.32 -15.60 8.32
C LYS A 161 -13.88 -16.08 8.22
N SER A 162 -13.57 -16.94 7.24
CA SER A 162 -12.22 -17.47 7.04
C SER A 162 -11.24 -16.39 6.60
N ILE A 163 -11.63 -15.55 5.63
CA ILE A 163 -10.83 -14.43 5.14
C ILE A 163 -10.56 -13.42 6.27
N SER A 164 -11.61 -13.02 7.00
CA SER A 164 -11.50 -12.14 8.16
C SER A 164 -10.61 -12.72 9.26
N ASN A 165 -10.73 -14.03 9.56
CA ASN A 165 -9.85 -14.71 10.52
C ASN A 165 -8.38 -14.70 10.08
N PHE A 166 -8.11 -14.97 8.80
CA PHE A 166 -6.75 -14.94 8.26
C PHE A 166 -6.16 -13.53 8.39
N MET A 167 -6.88 -12.49 7.94
CA MET A 167 -6.41 -11.10 8.01
C MET A 167 -6.22 -10.64 9.46
N PHE A 168 -7.13 -11.00 10.35
CA PHE A 168 -7.03 -10.67 11.77
C PHE A 168 -5.85 -11.39 12.42
N GLY A 169 -5.67 -12.70 12.16
CA GLY A 169 -4.54 -13.47 12.65
C GLY A 169 -3.21 -12.93 12.15
N PHE A 170 -3.14 -12.53 10.87
CA PHE A 170 -1.96 -11.91 10.29
C PHE A 170 -1.64 -10.55 10.96
N ALA A 171 -2.65 -9.70 11.12
CA ALA A 171 -2.51 -8.42 11.82
C ALA A 171 -2.07 -8.60 13.27
N MET A 172 -2.66 -9.56 13.99
CA MET A 172 -2.30 -9.86 15.38
C MET A 172 -0.89 -10.38 15.51
N LEU A 173 -0.46 -11.31 14.65
CA LEU A 173 0.88 -11.87 14.71
C LEU A 173 1.95 -10.79 14.52
N LEU A 174 1.87 -10.03 13.42
CA LEU A 174 2.84 -8.95 13.15
C LEU A 174 2.68 -7.79 14.13
N GLY A 175 1.44 -7.41 14.45
CA GLY A 175 1.14 -6.31 15.36
C GLY A 175 1.68 -6.56 16.77
N LEU A 176 1.46 -7.76 17.32
CA LEU A 176 2.01 -8.14 18.62
C LEU A 176 3.53 -8.23 18.56
N MET A 177 4.09 -8.87 17.53
CA MET A 177 5.55 -8.98 17.39
C MET A 177 6.23 -7.60 17.39
N TRP A 178 5.77 -6.66 16.56
CA TRP A 178 6.34 -5.33 16.47
C TRP A 178 6.07 -4.47 17.71
N THR A 179 4.87 -4.56 18.29
CA THR A 179 4.53 -3.81 19.52
C THR A 179 5.34 -4.31 20.71
N LEU A 180 5.49 -5.62 20.89
CA LEU A 180 6.28 -6.19 21.97
C LEU A 180 7.77 -5.87 21.82
N LEU A 181 8.30 -5.93 20.59
CA LEU A 181 9.68 -5.55 20.30
C LEU A 181 9.94 -4.06 20.57
N ALA A 182 8.98 -3.18 20.28
CA ALA A 182 9.08 -1.76 20.61
C ALA A 182 8.94 -1.53 22.14
N ALA A 183 7.98 -2.19 22.78
CA ALA A 183 7.70 -2.06 24.21
C ALA A 183 8.81 -2.66 25.09
N SER A 184 9.62 -3.59 24.57
CA SER A 184 10.76 -4.15 25.32
C SER A 184 11.74 -3.07 25.76
N TYR A 185 11.84 -1.96 25.02
CA TYR A 185 12.68 -0.82 25.40
C TYR A 185 12.26 -0.19 26.73
N TRP A 186 10.96 -0.16 27.05
CA TRP A 186 10.46 0.39 28.32
C TRP A 186 11.05 -0.33 29.54
N PHE A 187 11.31 -1.64 29.41
CA PHE A 187 11.82 -2.47 30.50
C PHE A 187 13.33 -2.66 30.47
N THR A 188 13.91 -2.77 29.27
CA THR A 188 15.33 -3.11 29.11
C THR A 188 16.23 -1.89 28.95
N GLN A 189 15.68 -0.76 28.46
CA GLN A 189 16.45 0.41 28.00
C GLN A 189 17.51 0.06 26.94
N VAL A 190 17.36 -1.10 26.27
CA VAL A 190 18.24 -1.56 25.19
C VAL A 190 17.49 -1.43 23.88
N VAL A 191 18.11 -0.75 22.91
CA VAL A 191 17.54 -0.60 21.56
C VAL A 191 17.43 -1.98 20.90
N PRO A 192 16.24 -2.37 20.36
CA PRO A 192 16.05 -3.65 19.71
C PRO A 192 17.08 -3.94 18.61
N ILE A 193 17.55 -5.19 18.54
CA ILE A 193 18.54 -5.61 17.55
C ILE A 193 18.08 -5.36 16.11
N ALA A 194 16.79 -5.43 15.85
CA ALA A 194 16.23 -5.14 14.54
C ALA A 194 16.37 -3.66 14.10
N ILE A 195 16.69 -2.74 15.01
CA ILE A 195 17.08 -1.36 14.67
C ILE A 195 18.59 -1.27 14.51
N THR A 196 19.37 -1.79 15.46
CA THR A 196 20.83 -1.66 15.43
C THR A 196 21.47 -2.40 14.26
N GLN A 197 20.97 -3.59 13.90
CA GLN A 197 21.47 -4.37 12.76
C GLN A 197 21.20 -3.70 11.41
N THR A 198 20.14 -2.89 11.33
CA THR A 198 19.74 -2.21 10.09
C THR A 198 20.43 -0.86 9.94
N GLY A 199 20.98 -0.31 11.03
CA GLY A 199 21.58 1.02 11.04
C GLY A 199 20.56 2.15 10.89
N HIS A 200 19.26 1.84 10.98
CA HIS A 200 18.21 2.84 10.90
C HIS A 200 18.24 3.77 12.12
N PRO A 201 17.82 5.05 11.97
CA PRO A 201 17.76 5.99 13.10
C PRO A 201 16.69 5.61 14.14
N THR A 202 15.73 4.76 13.78
CA THR A 202 14.62 4.31 14.64
C THR A 202 14.00 3.02 14.10
N GLY A 203 12.90 2.56 14.70
CA GLY A 203 12.09 1.41 14.25
C GLY A 203 11.31 1.68 12.98
N VAL A 204 11.98 2.05 11.88
CA VAL A 204 11.36 2.36 10.56
C VAL A 204 10.44 1.22 10.11
N VAL A 205 10.91 -0.03 10.24
CA VAL A 205 10.12 -1.22 9.90
C VAL A 205 8.88 -1.36 10.77
N PHE A 206 9.04 -1.24 12.10
CA PHE A 206 7.95 -1.47 13.04
C PHE A 206 6.87 -0.40 12.87
N ALA A 207 7.29 0.86 12.75
CA ALA A 207 6.39 1.99 12.56
C ALA A 207 5.62 1.86 11.24
N THR A 208 6.32 1.57 10.15
CA THR A 208 5.69 1.46 8.83
C THR A 208 4.74 0.27 8.78
N ASP A 209 5.11 -0.87 9.34
CA ASP A 209 4.25 -2.06 9.41
C ASP A 209 3.01 -1.82 10.27
N LEU A 210 3.16 -1.23 11.46
CA LEU A 210 2.03 -0.98 12.34
C LEU A 210 0.99 -0.04 11.69
N ILE A 211 1.45 1.02 11.03
CA ILE A 211 0.59 2.05 10.44
C ILE A 211 -0.01 1.61 9.10
N PHE A 212 0.80 1.05 8.19
CA PHE A 212 0.42 0.83 6.79
C PHE A 212 0.16 -0.64 6.44
N LEU A 213 0.33 -1.57 7.38
CA LEU A 213 0.00 -2.98 7.19
C LEU A 213 -0.97 -3.50 8.26
N VAL A 214 -0.57 -3.45 9.53
CA VAL A 214 -1.33 -4.02 10.65
C VAL A 214 -2.66 -3.29 10.83
N PHE A 215 -2.66 -1.96 10.92
CA PHE A 215 -3.88 -1.20 11.10
C PHE A 215 -4.90 -1.41 9.96
N PRO A 216 -4.54 -1.30 8.66
CA PRO A 216 -5.44 -1.62 7.56
C PRO A 216 -5.96 -3.06 7.58
N LEU A 217 -5.10 -4.05 7.86
CA LEU A 217 -5.51 -5.46 7.96
C LEU A 217 -6.53 -5.66 9.08
N PHE A 218 -6.24 -5.13 10.27
CA PHE A 218 -7.06 -5.28 11.46
C PHE A 218 -8.46 -4.65 11.25
N MET A 219 -8.50 -3.38 10.81
CA MET A 219 -9.75 -2.69 10.56
C MET A 219 -10.57 -3.34 9.45
N THR A 220 -9.93 -3.70 8.34
CA THR A 220 -10.61 -4.37 7.22
C THR A 220 -11.15 -5.72 7.66
N ALA A 221 -10.41 -6.50 8.46
CA ALA A 221 -10.88 -7.78 8.97
C ALA A 221 -12.15 -7.65 9.84
N ILE A 222 -12.21 -6.64 10.72
CA ILE A 222 -13.38 -6.36 11.58
C ILE A 222 -14.59 -5.96 10.74
N PHE A 223 -14.42 -5.02 9.82
CA PHE A 223 -15.53 -4.53 8.99
C PHE A 223 -15.99 -5.57 7.97
N LEU A 224 -15.07 -6.41 7.46
CA LEU A 224 -15.41 -7.49 6.56
C LEU A 224 -16.30 -8.54 7.24
N ARG A 225 -16.06 -8.82 8.53
CA ARG A 225 -16.91 -9.70 9.34
C ARG A 225 -18.33 -9.16 9.52
N LYS A 226 -18.50 -7.84 9.45
CA LYS A 226 -19.81 -7.16 9.48
C LYS A 226 -20.46 -7.06 8.10
N GLY A 227 -19.87 -7.64 7.04
CA GLY A 227 -20.38 -7.53 5.67
C GLY A 227 -20.28 -6.12 5.09
N ASN A 228 -19.33 -5.30 5.55
CA ASN A 228 -19.17 -3.94 5.04
C ASN A 228 -18.58 -3.93 3.62
N LYS A 229 -19.25 -3.22 2.69
CA LYS A 229 -18.87 -3.16 1.27
C LYS A 229 -17.47 -2.58 1.04
N TRP A 230 -17.09 -1.53 1.79
CA TRP A 230 -15.74 -0.96 1.72
C TRP A 230 -14.67 -1.95 2.17
N ALA A 231 -14.96 -2.77 3.18
CA ALA A 231 -14.02 -3.80 3.60
C ALA A 231 -13.87 -4.90 2.54
N MET A 232 -14.95 -5.29 1.86
CA MET A 232 -14.88 -6.21 0.72
C MET A 232 -14.06 -5.62 -0.44
N PHE A 233 -14.19 -4.32 -0.68
CA PHE A 233 -13.40 -3.59 -1.67
C PHE A 233 -11.92 -3.49 -1.29
N LEU A 234 -11.61 -3.13 -0.04
CA LEU A 234 -10.23 -2.94 0.43
C LEU A 234 -9.45 -4.25 0.62
N THR A 235 -10.15 -5.36 0.87
CA THR A 235 -9.50 -6.67 1.05
C THR A 235 -8.57 -7.04 -0.12
N PRO A 236 -9.02 -7.11 -1.38
CA PRO A 236 -8.14 -7.39 -2.51
C PRO A 236 -7.05 -6.33 -2.72
N VAL A 237 -7.33 -5.04 -2.46
CA VAL A 237 -6.32 -3.96 -2.52
C VAL A 237 -5.17 -4.24 -1.56
N ILE A 238 -5.47 -4.58 -0.30
CA ILE A 238 -4.47 -4.92 0.72
C ILE A 238 -3.76 -6.22 0.35
N MET A 239 -4.51 -7.25 -0.10
CA MET A 239 -3.91 -8.54 -0.44
C MET A 239 -2.93 -8.47 -1.60
N VAL A 240 -3.14 -7.61 -2.60
CA VAL A 240 -2.18 -7.38 -3.70
C VAL A 240 -0.83 -6.96 -3.14
N LYS A 241 -0.78 -5.95 -2.26
CA LYS A 241 0.44 -5.57 -1.54
C LYS A 241 1.03 -6.75 -0.77
N CYS A 242 0.19 -7.47 -0.02
CA CYS A 242 0.65 -8.61 0.80
C CYS A 242 1.13 -9.81 -0.03
N CYS A 243 0.81 -9.89 -1.32
CA CYS A 243 1.38 -10.87 -2.24
C CYS A 243 2.75 -10.43 -2.76
N LEU A 244 2.99 -9.12 -2.94
CA LEU A 244 4.24 -8.58 -3.47
C LEU A 244 5.38 -8.60 -2.45
N TYR A 245 5.12 -8.26 -1.19
CA TYR A 245 6.18 -8.15 -0.18
C TYR A 245 6.89 -9.47 0.18
N PRO A 246 6.20 -10.61 0.25
CA PRO A 246 6.89 -11.90 0.38
C PRO A 246 7.88 -12.16 -0.76
N LEU A 247 7.57 -11.74 -1.98
CA LEU A 247 8.52 -11.85 -3.10
C LEU A 247 9.74 -10.96 -2.88
N VAL A 248 9.55 -9.75 -2.35
CA VAL A 248 10.64 -8.85 -1.96
C VAL A 248 11.56 -9.53 -0.94
N PHE A 249 11.01 -10.10 0.13
CA PHE A 249 11.83 -10.77 1.15
C PHE A 249 12.55 -12.01 0.61
N VAL A 250 11.91 -12.80 -0.25
CA VAL A 250 12.56 -13.96 -0.90
C VAL A 250 13.70 -13.50 -1.82
N ALA A 251 13.49 -12.46 -2.62
CA ALA A 251 14.52 -11.91 -3.50
C ALA A 251 15.69 -11.31 -2.69
N ALA A 252 15.38 -10.54 -1.65
CA ALA A 252 16.36 -9.97 -0.73
C ALA A 252 17.19 -11.05 -0.02
N GLY A 253 16.51 -12.07 0.54
CA GLY A 253 17.16 -13.19 1.22
C GLY A 253 18.05 -14.00 0.27
N LEU A 254 17.63 -14.20 -0.98
CA LEU A 254 18.46 -14.86 -2.00
C LEU A 254 19.71 -14.04 -2.34
N LEU A 255 19.59 -12.72 -2.51
CA LEU A 255 20.74 -11.85 -2.77
C LEU A 255 21.71 -11.82 -1.57
N ALA A 256 21.18 -11.68 -0.36
CA ALA A 256 21.98 -11.72 0.87
C ALA A 256 22.69 -13.08 1.02
N TYR A 257 22.03 -14.18 0.67
CA TYR A 257 22.65 -15.51 0.68
C TYR A 257 23.79 -15.63 -0.33
N ILE A 258 23.63 -15.09 -1.54
CA ILE A 258 24.69 -15.10 -2.56
C ILE A 258 25.92 -14.32 -2.07
N GLU A 259 25.72 -13.21 -1.35
CA GLU A 259 26.81 -12.36 -0.86
C GLU A 259 27.47 -12.89 0.42
N THR A 260 26.69 -13.47 1.34
CA THR A 260 27.16 -13.81 2.70
C THR A 260 27.25 -15.31 2.98
N GLY A 261 26.62 -16.15 2.15
CA GLY A 261 26.46 -17.58 2.38
C GLY A 261 25.47 -17.93 3.50
N VAL A 262 24.82 -16.96 4.14
CA VAL A 262 23.88 -17.17 5.25
C VAL A 262 22.45 -17.18 4.73
N TYR A 263 21.77 -18.32 4.92
CA TYR A 263 20.38 -18.47 4.49
C TYR A 263 19.41 -17.85 5.51
N ASP A 264 18.45 -17.08 5.02
CA ASP A 264 17.39 -16.55 5.85
C ASP A 264 16.37 -17.65 6.21
N ILE A 265 16.44 -18.11 7.47
CA ILE A 265 15.58 -19.16 8.01
C ILE A 265 14.09 -18.82 7.99
N LEU A 266 13.74 -17.54 7.84
CA LEU A 266 12.35 -17.06 7.79
C LEU A 266 11.76 -17.11 6.37
N THR A 267 12.56 -17.38 5.34
CA THR A 267 12.10 -17.49 3.94
C THR A 267 10.86 -18.38 3.76
N PRO A 268 10.77 -19.59 4.36
CA PRO A 268 9.58 -20.43 4.24
C PRO A 268 8.32 -19.79 4.85
N ILE A 269 8.48 -19.00 5.92
CA ILE A 269 7.37 -18.31 6.57
C ILE A 269 6.83 -17.20 5.66
N TYR A 270 7.71 -16.44 5.00
CA TYR A 270 7.30 -15.42 4.02
C TYR A 270 6.50 -16.04 2.88
N LEU A 271 6.98 -17.16 2.33
CA LEU A 271 6.27 -17.89 1.27
C LEU A 271 4.90 -18.38 1.74
N LEU A 272 4.80 -18.96 2.94
CA LEU A 272 3.53 -19.40 3.51
C LEU A 272 2.53 -18.24 3.62
N PHE A 273 2.96 -17.07 4.12
CA PHE A 273 2.12 -15.88 4.18
C PHE A 273 1.73 -15.38 2.78
N GLY A 274 2.66 -15.39 1.82
CA GLY A 274 2.41 -15.04 0.43
C GLY A 274 1.34 -15.93 -0.21
N PHE A 275 1.42 -17.25 0.00
CA PHE A 275 0.40 -18.19 -0.47
C PHE A 275 -0.96 -17.95 0.18
N GLY A 276 -0.98 -17.67 1.49
CA GLY A 276 -2.21 -17.30 2.19
C GLY A 276 -2.86 -16.03 1.61
N CYS A 277 -2.06 -14.99 1.35
CA CYS A 277 -2.54 -13.74 0.75
C CYS A 277 -3.04 -13.97 -0.69
N ALA A 278 -2.32 -14.75 -1.49
CA ALA A 278 -2.71 -15.10 -2.85
C ALA A 278 -4.01 -15.92 -2.89
N TRP A 279 -4.18 -16.84 -1.93
CA TRP A 279 -5.43 -17.59 -1.77
C TRP A 279 -6.60 -16.67 -1.46
N VAL A 280 -6.46 -15.76 -0.48
CA VAL A 280 -7.51 -14.77 -0.17
C VAL A 280 -7.83 -13.91 -1.38
N LEU A 281 -6.81 -13.38 -2.06
CA LEU A 281 -6.99 -12.55 -3.25
C LEU A 281 -7.74 -13.31 -4.35
N ARG A 282 -7.36 -14.57 -4.62
CA ARG A 282 -8.03 -15.43 -5.60
C ARG A 282 -9.50 -15.67 -5.24
N VAL A 283 -9.78 -15.98 -3.97
CA VAL A 283 -11.16 -16.20 -3.51
C VAL A 283 -11.99 -14.93 -3.72
N MET A 284 -11.46 -13.75 -3.35
CA MET A 284 -12.16 -12.48 -3.56
C MET A 284 -12.41 -12.21 -5.05
N ILE A 285 -11.41 -12.38 -5.91
CA ILE A 285 -11.53 -12.15 -7.35
C ILE A 285 -12.56 -13.07 -8.00
N LEU A 286 -12.60 -14.35 -7.62
CA LEU A 286 -13.56 -15.32 -8.18
C LEU A 286 -15.02 -15.00 -7.79
N ARG A 287 -15.24 -14.20 -6.75
CA ARG A 287 -16.58 -13.76 -6.32
C ARG A 287 -17.01 -12.42 -6.94
N LEU A 288 -16.11 -11.77 -7.67
CA LEU A 288 -16.35 -10.51 -8.38
C LEU A 288 -16.58 -10.70 -9.89
N LYS A 289 -16.50 -11.94 -10.37
CA LYS A 289 -16.88 -12.35 -11.72
C LYS A 289 -18.29 -12.92 -11.70
#